data_AF-A0A834X6N7-F1
#
_entry.id   AF-A0A834X6N7-F1
#
_cell.length_a   1.000
_cell.length_b   1.000
_cell.length_c   1.000
_cell.angle_alpha   90.00
_cell.angle_beta   90.00
_cell.angle_gamma   90.00
#
_symmetry.space_group_name_H-M   'P 1'
#
loop_
_entity.id
_entity.type
_entity.pdbx_description
1 polymer ?
#
loop_
_entity_poly.entity_id
_entity_poly.type
_entity_poly.pdbx_seq_one_letter_code
_entity_poly.pdbx_strand_id
1 'polypeptide(L)'
;MIAGDFNQITNLNEKLSNNSAVRGGQDLMYCINSLNLVDLPTCGNWFTWTNNRHNQDAVWERIDKTFTNAHWLQYFPTSWVEVLPIAASNHAPLVIHLQNYSIRKPKSFCFEVMWLNHPHLKNLVRSHWQSPTNGSRAMQVMSKINHTAKGLTAWNKYEFGNLRIQIHATENLLQQLQKNIGISNDNTLEFTYRKRLDFLLNCEEIMWAQRAQQLWLIKGDRNTRSKIKLSCTSLSYIPLREH
;
A
#
# COMPACT_ATOMS: atom_id res chain seq x y z
N MET A 1 -20.30 6.22 -5.80
CA MET A 1 -19.12 7.06 -5.54
C MET A 1 -18.26 7.08 -6.79
N ILE A 2 -17.77 8.26 -7.15
CA ILE A 2 -16.83 8.51 -8.23
C ILE A 2 -15.67 9.27 -7.60
N ALA A 3 -14.45 8.78 -7.78
CA ALA A 3 -13.25 9.41 -7.25
C ALA A 3 -12.18 9.34 -8.33
N GLY A 4 -11.46 10.44 -8.56
CA GLY A 4 -10.50 10.50 -9.64
C GLY A 4 -9.80 11.83 -9.75
N ASP A 5 -8.85 11.88 -10.68
CA ASP A 5 -8.32 13.12 -11.22
C ASP A 5 -9.28 13.63 -12.30
N PHE A 6 -9.96 14.74 -12.01
CA PHE A 6 -10.90 15.39 -12.93
C PHE A 6 -10.20 16.40 -13.84
N ASN A 7 -8.92 16.72 -13.60
CA ASN A 7 -8.17 17.78 -14.28
C ASN A 7 -8.91 19.13 -14.34
N GLN A 8 -9.80 19.38 -13.38
CA GLN A 8 -10.72 20.51 -13.45
C GLN A 8 -11.02 21.06 -12.06
N ILE A 9 -10.79 22.36 -11.89
CA ILE A 9 -11.27 23.12 -10.74
C ILE A 9 -12.69 23.63 -11.00
N THR A 10 -13.49 23.69 -9.95
CA THR A 10 -14.89 24.18 -9.95
C THR A 10 -15.02 25.53 -9.26
N ASN A 11 -14.10 25.86 -8.36
CA ASN A 11 -14.10 27.12 -7.61
C ASN A 11 -12.70 27.76 -7.57
N LEU A 12 -12.65 29.08 -7.36
CA LEU A 12 -11.39 29.83 -7.25
C LEU A 12 -10.53 29.39 -6.06
N ASN A 13 -11.15 29.03 -4.95
CA ASN A 13 -10.43 28.55 -3.76
C ASN A 13 -9.69 27.22 -4.01
N GLU A 14 -10.00 26.51 -5.09
CA GLU A 14 -9.33 25.27 -5.49
C GLU A 14 -8.05 25.52 -6.27
N LYS A 15 -7.63 26.78 -6.45
CA LYS A 15 -6.41 27.16 -7.15
C LYS A 15 -5.62 28.19 -6.36
N LEU A 16 -4.33 27.93 -6.20
CA LEU A 16 -3.35 28.89 -5.74
C LEU A 16 -2.32 29.09 -6.85
N SER A 17 -2.37 30.25 -7.48
CA SER A 17 -1.39 30.72 -8.47
C SER A 17 -1.55 32.23 -8.67
N ASN A 18 -0.59 32.86 -9.34
CA ASN A 18 -0.70 34.27 -9.73
C ASN A 18 -1.82 34.52 -10.77
N ASN A 19 -2.36 33.48 -11.40
CA ASN A 19 -3.47 33.57 -12.35
C ASN A 19 -4.76 33.04 -11.73
N SER A 20 -5.67 33.94 -11.40
CA SER A 20 -6.97 33.61 -10.78
C SER A 20 -8.04 33.17 -11.79
N ALA A 21 -7.70 32.81 -13.02
CA ALA A 21 -8.70 32.36 -14.00
C ALA A 21 -9.12 30.89 -13.77
N VAL A 22 -10.42 30.66 -13.63
CA VAL A 22 -11.06 29.34 -13.70
C VAL A 22 -11.60 29.16 -15.12
N ARG A 23 -11.16 28.11 -15.83
CA ARG A 23 -11.66 27.78 -17.17
C ARG A 23 -12.11 26.32 -17.20
N GLY A 24 -13.24 26.02 -17.83
CA GLY A 24 -13.72 24.64 -18.06
C GLY A 24 -14.48 24.00 -16.90
N GLY A 25 -14.71 24.72 -15.80
CA GLY A 25 -15.41 24.17 -14.62
C GLY A 25 -16.91 23.96 -14.81
N GLN A 26 -17.51 24.63 -15.82
CA GLN A 26 -18.96 24.62 -16.05
C GLN A 26 -19.50 23.24 -16.38
N ASP A 27 -18.84 22.49 -17.26
CA ASP A 27 -19.31 21.17 -17.69
C ASP A 27 -19.25 20.15 -16.55
N LEU A 28 -18.21 20.24 -15.71
CA LEU A 28 -18.11 19.42 -14.51
C LEU A 28 -19.20 19.80 -13.49
N MET A 29 -19.43 21.08 -13.25
CA MET A 29 -20.53 21.53 -12.37
C MET A 29 -21.90 21.09 -12.90
N TYR A 30 -22.12 21.16 -14.22
CA TYR A 30 -23.34 20.65 -14.85
C TYR A 30 -23.50 19.15 -14.57
N CYS A 31 -22.46 18.34 -14.82
CA CYS A 31 -22.48 16.90 -14.52
C CYS A 31 -22.77 16.61 -13.04
N ILE A 32 -22.12 17.33 -12.12
CA ILE A 32 -22.33 17.18 -10.68
C ILE A 32 -23.79 17.41 -10.32
N ASN A 33 -24.37 18.52 -10.81
CA ASN A 33 -25.74 18.89 -10.54
C ASN A 33 -26.75 17.92 -11.18
N SER A 34 -26.58 17.59 -12.47
CA SER A 34 -27.47 16.68 -13.20
C SER A 34 -27.50 15.28 -12.61
N LEU A 35 -26.41 14.82 -12.00
CA LEU A 35 -26.30 13.51 -11.37
C LEU A 35 -26.58 13.52 -9.86
N ASN A 36 -26.97 14.67 -9.29
CA ASN A 36 -27.16 14.88 -7.85
C ASN A 36 -25.97 14.39 -7.03
N LEU A 37 -24.78 14.77 -7.47
CA LEU A 37 -23.53 14.43 -6.83
C LEU A 37 -23.16 15.44 -5.75
N VAL A 38 -22.54 14.95 -4.70
CA VAL A 38 -22.09 15.72 -3.53
C VAL A 38 -20.62 15.39 -3.29
N ASP A 39 -19.77 16.41 -3.14
CA ASP A 39 -18.36 16.22 -2.75
C ASP A 39 -18.29 15.71 -1.32
N LEU A 40 -17.46 14.69 -1.08
CA LEU A 40 -17.30 14.17 0.28
C LEU A 40 -16.54 15.16 1.17
N PRO A 41 -16.89 15.24 2.47
CA PRO A 41 -16.13 16.02 3.43
C PRO A 41 -14.64 15.66 3.37
N THR A 42 -13.78 16.67 3.28
CA THR A 42 -12.34 16.50 3.08
C THR A 42 -11.55 17.12 4.24
N CYS A 43 -10.49 16.45 4.71
CA CYS A 43 -9.53 17.01 5.66
C CYS A 43 -8.08 16.72 5.24
N GLY A 44 -7.11 17.26 6.00
CA GLY A 44 -5.69 17.22 5.64
C GLY A 44 -5.32 18.39 4.74
N ASN A 45 -4.53 18.14 3.69
CA ASN A 45 -4.13 19.20 2.75
C ASN A 45 -5.30 19.64 1.88
N TRP A 46 -5.33 20.92 1.53
CA TRP A 46 -6.39 21.45 0.67
C TRP A 46 -6.17 21.16 -0.82
N PHE A 47 -4.93 21.32 -1.29
CA PHE A 47 -4.55 21.08 -2.68
C PHE A 47 -4.17 19.61 -2.89
N THR A 48 -4.55 19.07 -4.04
CA THR A 48 -4.26 17.67 -4.41
C THR A 48 -3.21 17.57 -5.49
N TRP A 49 -2.84 18.69 -6.12
CA TRP A 49 -1.87 18.72 -7.21
C TRP A 49 -0.98 19.96 -7.14
N THR A 50 0.25 19.81 -7.61
CA THR A 50 1.15 20.92 -7.88
C THR A 50 1.90 20.70 -9.20
N ASN A 51 2.23 21.78 -9.91
CA ASN A 51 3.09 21.72 -11.07
C ASN A 51 4.58 21.48 -10.74
N ASN A 52 4.94 21.31 -9.46
CA ASN A 52 6.32 21.17 -8.95
C ASN A 52 7.24 22.32 -9.35
N ARG A 53 6.70 23.52 -9.58
CA ARG A 53 7.49 24.75 -9.78
C ARG A 53 7.54 25.58 -8.50
N HIS A 54 8.43 26.55 -8.48
CA HIS A 54 8.68 27.40 -7.32
C HIS A 54 8.24 28.84 -7.56
N ASN A 55 8.02 29.58 -6.47
CA ASN A 55 7.76 31.02 -6.48
C ASN A 55 6.58 31.42 -7.37
N GLN A 56 6.77 32.42 -8.24
CA GLN A 56 5.71 32.98 -9.08
C GLN A 56 5.15 32.00 -10.11
N ASP A 57 5.91 30.96 -10.43
CA ASP A 57 5.50 29.90 -11.36
C ASP A 57 4.79 28.73 -10.65
N ALA A 58 4.76 28.72 -9.31
CA ALA A 58 4.12 27.67 -8.54
C ALA A 58 2.61 27.72 -8.74
N VAL A 59 2.05 26.57 -9.13
CA VAL A 59 0.61 26.37 -9.25
C VAL A 59 0.23 25.18 -8.39
N TRP A 60 -0.77 25.38 -7.54
CA TRP A 60 -1.39 24.34 -6.73
C TRP A 60 -2.87 24.30 -7.03
N GLU A 61 -3.40 23.11 -7.26
CA GLU A 61 -4.81 22.92 -7.60
C GLU A 61 -5.43 21.74 -6.84
N ARG A 62 -6.74 21.80 -6.61
CA ARG A 62 -7.57 20.69 -6.12
C ARG A 62 -8.35 20.12 -7.31
N ILE A 63 -7.73 19.17 -8.00
CA ILE A 63 -8.28 18.51 -9.21
C ILE A 63 -8.61 17.03 -8.99
N ASP A 64 -8.10 16.43 -7.92
CA ASP A 64 -8.50 15.10 -7.49
C ASP A 64 -9.71 15.24 -6.55
N LYS A 65 -10.87 14.73 -6.97
CA LYS A 65 -12.15 14.96 -6.29
C LYS A 65 -12.86 13.64 -6.00
N THR A 66 -13.76 13.64 -5.01
CA THR A 66 -14.55 12.46 -4.64
C THR A 66 -16.02 12.81 -4.49
N PHE A 67 -16.82 12.40 -5.46
CA PHE A 67 -18.25 12.64 -5.49
C PHE A 67 -19.06 11.40 -5.11
N THR A 68 -20.15 11.62 -4.40
CA THR A 68 -21.13 10.60 -3.99
C THR A 68 -22.55 11.07 -4.28
N ASN A 69 -23.54 10.20 -4.15
CA ASN A 69 -24.94 10.57 -4.26
C ASN A 69 -25.71 10.15 -3.00
N ALA A 70 -26.95 10.59 -2.89
CA ALA A 70 -27.80 10.32 -1.72
C ALA A 70 -27.91 8.81 -1.42
N HIS A 71 -28.08 7.97 -2.45
CA HIS A 71 -28.16 6.52 -2.28
C HIS A 71 -26.88 5.94 -1.65
N TRP A 72 -25.70 6.40 -2.05
CA TRP A 72 -24.44 5.94 -1.47
C TRP A 72 -24.26 6.42 -0.02
N LEU A 73 -24.66 7.67 0.28
CA LEU A 73 -24.61 8.24 1.64
C LEU A 73 -25.54 7.54 2.63
N GLN A 74 -26.60 6.88 2.17
CA GLN A 74 -27.43 6.02 3.03
C GLN A 74 -26.63 4.85 3.64
N TYR A 75 -25.66 4.31 2.90
CA TYR A 75 -24.81 3.21 3.38
C TYR A 75 -23.58 3.70 4.14
N PHE A 76 -23.05 4.87 3.79
CA PHE A 76 -21.81 5.42 4.34
C PHE A 76 -22.01 6.88 4.80
N PRO A 77 -22.87 7.15 5.80
CA PRO A 77 -23.31 8.50 6.13
C PRO A 77 -22.20 9.38 6.73
N THR A 78 -21.16 8.78 7.30
CA THR A 78 -20.05 9.49 7.96
C THR A 78 -18.72 9.29 7.24
N SER A 79 -18.76 8.98 5.94
CA SER A 79 -17.54 8.87 5.14
C SER A 79 -16.90 10.23 4.86
N TRP A 80 -15.58 10.24 4.74
CA TRP A 80 -14.80 11.44 4.45
C TRP A 80 -13.50 11.11 3.73
N VAL A 81 -12.79 12.12 3.24
CA VAL A 81 -11.54 11.99 2.48
C VAL A 81 -10.38 12.69 3.19
N GLU A 82 -9.28 11.99 3.38
CA GLU A 82 -8.01 12.54 3.84
C GLU A 82 -7.08 12.81 2.66
N VAL A 83 -6.61 14.04 2.52
CA VAL A 83 -5.59 14.41 1.53
C VAL A 83 -4.22 14.35 2.20
N LEU A 84 -3.39 13.39 1.78
CA LEU A 84 -2.05 13.20 2.32
C LEU A 84 -1.02 14.16 1.69
N PRO A 85 0.17 14.35 2.29
CA PRO A 85 1.23 15.15 1.70
C PRO A 85 1.68 14.71 0.30
N ILE A 86 1.93 15.70 -0.55
CA ILE A 86 2.60 15.51 -1.85
C ILE A 86 4.10 15.33 -1.56
N ALA A 87 4.60 14.10 -1.60
CA ALA A 87 5.99 13.78 -1.26
C ALA A 87 6.88 13.44 -2.48
N ALA A 88 6.37 12.63 -3.41
CA ALA A 88 7.19 12.04 -4.49
C ALA A 88 6.52 12.09 -5.88
N SER A 89 5.31 12.65 -5.98
CA SER A 89 4.58 12.86 -7.24
C SER A 89 4.09 14.29 -7.32
N ASN A 90 3.50 14.68 -8.44
CA ASN A 90 2.78 15.94 -8.57
C ASN A 90 1.35 15.88 -8.01
N HIS A 91 0.84 14.69 -7.61
CA HIS A 91 -0.45 14.51 -6.95
C HIS A 91 -0.30 14.05 -5.49
N ALA A 92 -1.27 14.43 -4.67
CA ALA A 92 -1.50 13.95 -3.31
C ALA A 92 -2.25 12.62 -3.34
N PRO A 93 -1.86 11.64 -2.52
CA PRO A 93 -2.69 10.46 -2.29
C PRO A 93 -3.99 10.85 -1.55
N LEU A 94 -5.12 10.34 -2.04
CA LEU A 94 -6.42 10.47 -1.38
C LEU A 94 -6.77 9.18 -0.63
N VAL A 95 -7.09 9.30 0.66
CA VAL A 95 -7.58 8.21 1.48
C VAL A 95 -9.06 8.41 1.80
N ILE A 96 -9.90 7.51 1.31
CA ILE A 96 -11.34 7.56 1.57
C ILE A 96 -11.64 6.67 2.78
N HIS A 97 -12.20 7.27 3.82
CA HIS A 97 -12.58 6.62 5.06
C HIS A 97 -14.07 6.30 5.03
N LEU A 98 -14.41 5.01 5.22
CA LEU A 98 -15.79 4.53 5.27
C LEU A 98 -16.08 3.99 6.67
N GLN A 99 -16.88 4.72 7.46
CA GLN A 99 -17.35 4.19 8.74
C GLN A 99 -18.43 3.12 8.46
N ASN A 100 -18.46 2.08 9.29
CA ASN A 100 -19.34 0.89 9.22
C ASN A 100 -18.84 -0.32 8.44
N TYR A 101 -17.66 -0.27 7.83
CA TYR A 101 -17.07 -1.47 7.21
C TYR A 101 -15.69 -1.77 7.79
N SER A 102 -15.66 -2.34 8.99
CA SER A 102 -14.59 -3.26 9.40
C SER A 102 -14.80 -4.61 8.72
N ILE A 103 -14.98 -4.64 7.40
CA ILE A 103 -14.62 -5.86 6.68
C ILE A 103 -13.11 -5.78 6.58
N ARG A 104 -12.43 -6.30 7.61
CA ARG A 104 -11.10 -6.88 7.41
C ARG A 104 -11.32 -7.94 6.35
N LYS A 105 -11.27 -7.57 5.06
CA LYS A 105 -11.22 -8.56 3.99
C LYS A 105 -10.02 -9.40 4.40
N PRO A 106 -10.20 -10.71 4.66
CA PRO A 106 -9.06 -11.55 4.97
C PRO A 106 -8.07 -11.30 3.85
N LYS A 107 -6.85 -10.86 4.21
CA LYS A 107 -5.80 -10.61 3.23
C LYS A 107 -5.78 -11.82 2.33
N SER A 108 -6.08 -11.63 1.05
CA SER A 108 -6.01 -12.72 0.09
C SER A 108 -4.60 -13.29 0.17
N PHE A 109 -4.51 -14.61 0.21
CA PHE A 109 -3.22 -15.27 0.20
C PHE A 109 -2.43 -14.78 -1.03
N CYS A 110 -1.22 -14.29 -0.79
CA CYS A 110 -0.27 -13.93 -1.83
C CYS A 110 0.99 -14.72 -1.55
N PHE A 111 1.45 -15.46 -2.55
CA PHE A 111 2.74 -16.12 -2.47
C PHE A 111 3.84 -15.05 -2.59
N GLU A 112 4.73 -14.97 -1.60
CA GLU A 112 5.88 -14.08 -1.67
C GLU A 112 7.07 -14.87 -2.23
N VAL A 113 7.67 -14.40 -3.33
CA VAL A 113 8.74 -15.09 -4.07
C VAL A 113 9.96 -15.34 -3.18
N MET A 114 10.22 -14.46 -2.21
CA MET A 114 11.29 -14.61 -1.23
C MET A 114 11.22 -15.94 -0.45
N TRP A 115 10.03 -16.55 -0.32
CA TRP A 115 9.87 -17.82 0.38
C TRP A 115 10.65 -18.94 -0.30
N LEU A 116 10.89 -18.87 -1.61
CA LEU A 116 11.65 -19.87 -2.36
C LEU A 116 13.08 -20.03 -1.86
N ASN A 117 13.63 -19.00 -1.21
CA ASN A 117 14.97 -19.04 -0.64
C ASN A 117 15.02 -19.68 0.75
N HIS A 118 13.86 -20.02 1.34
CA HIS A 118 13.83 -20.63 2.66
C HIS A 118 13.95 -22.16 2.59
N PRO A 119 14.93 -22.80 3.29
CA PRO A 119 15.21 -24.22 3.15
C PRO A 119 14.02 -25.12 3.53
N HIS A 120 13.17 -24.67 4.46
CA HIS A 120 12.02 -25.45 4.93
C HIS A 120 10.75 -25.30 4.07
N LEU A 121 10.71 -24.41 3.07
CA LEU A 121 9.49 -24.14 2.30
C LEU A 121 8.91 -25.41 1.66
N LYS A 122 9.77 -26.20 1.01
CA LYS A 122 9.33 -27.41 0.29
C LYS A 122 8.65 -28.42 1.21
N ASN A 123 9.21 -28.62 2.39
CA ASN A 123 8.67 -29.55 3.39
C ASN A 123 7.33 -29.03 3.95
N LEU A 124 7.23 -27.73 4.19
CA LEU A 124 6.00 -27.09 4.65
C LEU A 124 4.88 -27.18 3.61
N VAL A 125 5.17 -26.91 2.33
CA VAL A 125 4.18 -27.07 1.25
C VAL A 125 3.72 -28.52 1.17
N ARG A 126 4.65 -29.48 1.22
CA ARG A 126 4.35 -30.91 1.16
C ARG A 126 3.46 -31.36 2.31
N SER A 127 3.81 -30.98 3.55
CA SER A 127 3.04 -31.41 4.73
C SER A 127 1.61 -30.89 4.69
N HIS A 128 1.40 -29.63 4.33
CA HIS A 128 0.05 -29.08 4.20
C HIS A 128 -0.72 -29.65 3.00
N TRP A 129 -0.06 -29.86 1.85
CA TRP A 129 -0.70 -30.40 0.65
C TRP A 129 -1.14 -31.86 0.81
N GLN A 130 -0.44 -32.62 1.64
CA GLN A 130 -0.76 -34.02 1.95
C GLN A 130 -1.82 -34.19 3.04
N SER A 131 -2.37 -33.08 3.56
CA SER A 131 -3.44 -33.15 4.57
C SER A 131 -4.65 -33.93 4.03
N PRO A 132 -5.28 -34.79 4.85
CA PRO A 132 -6.50 -35.51 4.46
C PRO A 132 -7.60 -34.54 4.00
N THR A 133 -8.28 -34.87 2.90
CA THR A 133 -9.38 -34.08 2.34
C THR A 133 -10.53 -34.99 1.91
N ASN A 134 -11.77 -34.52 2.08
CA ASN A 134 -12.98 -35.24 1.73
C ASN A 134 -13.72 -34.57 0.57
N GLY A 135 -14.64 -35.31 -0.07
CA GLY A 135 -15.50 -34.79 -1.13
C GLY A 135 -15.01 -35.15 -2.54
N SER A 136 -15.58 -34.49 -3.56
CA SER A 136 -15.21 -34.68 -4.96
C SER A 136 -13.76 -34.30 -5.23
N ARG A 137 -13.20 -34.77 -6.35
CA ARG A 137 -11.82 -34.44 -6.75
C ARG A 137 -11.57 -32.92 -6.80
N ALA A 138 -12.52 -32.16 -7.33
CA ALA A 138 -12.42 -30.69 -7.37
C ALA A 138 -12.42 -30.07 -5.97
N MET A 139 -13.28 -30.55 -5.07
CA MET A 139 -13.29 -30.09 -3.67
C MET A 139 -11.99 -30.43 -2.95
N GLN A 140 -11.44 -31.63 -3.15
CA GLN A 140 -10.17 -32.03 -2.56
C GLN A 140 -9.02 -31.13 -3.01
N VAL A 141 -8.93 -30.78 -4.30
CA VAL A 141 -7.91 -29.85 -4.81
C VAL A 141 -8.07 -28.47 -4.16
N MET A 142 -9.29 -27.94 -4.10
CA MET A 142 -9.56 -26.64 -3.46
C MET A 142 -9.21 -26.65 -1.97
N SER A 143 -9.55 -27.72 -1.25
CA SER A 143 -9.17 -27.89 0.16
C SER A 143 -7.65 -27.92 0.35
N LYS A 144 -6.91 -28.63 -0.52
CA LYS A 144 -5.45 -28.67 -0.47
C LYS A 144 -4.83 -27.29 -0.70
N ILE A 145 -5.28 -26.56 -1.73
CA ILE A 145 -4.83 -25.18 -2.00
C ILE A 145 -5.08 -24.30 -0.76
N ASN A 146 -6.27 -24.36 -0.18
CA ASN A 146 -6.63 -23.56 0.99
C ASN A 146 -5.83 -23.94 2.24
N HIS A 147 -5.58 -25.22 2.48
CA HIS A 147 -4.76 -25.68 3.61
C HIS A 147 -3.30 -25.22 3.46
N THR A 148 -2.71 -25.40 2.28
CA THR A 148 -1.36 -24.93 1.99
C THR A 148 -1.25 -23.40 2.11
N ALA A 149 -2.21 -22.65 1.56
CA ALA A 149 -2.25 -21.20 1.67
C ALA A 149 -2.33 -20.72 3.14
N LYS A 150 -3.18 -21.35 3.96
CA LYS A 150 -3.28 -21.04 5.40
C LYS A 150 -1.98 -21.37 6.14
N GLY A 151 -1.40 -22.53 5.88
CA GLY A 151 -0.13 -22.96 6.47
C GLY A 151 1.01 -21.99 6.16
N LEU A 152 1.15 -21.63 4.88
CA LEU A 152 2.14 -20.64 4.43
C LEU A 152 1.90 -19.26 5.04
N THR A 153 0.65 -18.82 5.17
CA THR A 153 0.31 -17.53 5.80
C THR A 153 0.73 -17.50 7.27
N ALA A 154 0.44 -18.57 8.01
CA ALA A 154 0.82 -18.68 9.43
C ALA A 154 2.34 -18.75 9.60
N TRP A 155 2.99 -19.58 8.79
CA TRP A 155 4.45 -19.70 8.79
C TRP A 155 5.14 -18.40 8.43
N ASN A 156 4.70 -17.68 7.40
CA ASN A 156 5.27 -16.39 7.03
C ASN A 156 5.21 -15.38 8.17
N LYS A 157 4.10 -15.36 8.92
CA LYS A 157 3.96 -14.49 10.10
C LYS A 157 4.98 -14.83 11.20
N TYR A 158 5.26 -16.11 11.41
CA TYR A 158 6.19 -16.60 12.42
C TYR A 158 7.66 -16.41 12.01
N GLU A 159 8.00 -16.83 10.78
CA GLU A 159 9.39 -16.87 10.30
C GLU A 159 9.91 -15.49 9.89
N PHE A 160 9.15 -14.76 9.08
CA PHE A 160 9.56 -13.47 8.52
C PHE A 160 8.90 -12.29 9.24
N GLY A 161 7.61 -12.42 9.59
CA GLY A 161 6.86 -11.36 10.25
C GLY A 161 6.99 -10.00 9.53
N ASN A 162 7.44 -8.99 10.26
CA ASN A 162 7.85 -7.71 9.67
C ASN A 162 9.37 -7.73 9.41
N LEU A 163 9.75 -7.93 8.14
CA LEU A 163 11.15 -7.98 7.72
C LEU A 163 11.96 -6.77 8.19
N ARG A 164 11.41 -5.56 8.15
CA ARG A 164 12.12 -4.34 8.59
C ARG A 164 12.46 -4.36 10.07
N ILE A 165 11.54 -4.87 10.90
CA ILE A 165 11.80 -5.03 12.34
C ILE A 165 12.89 -6.06 12.55
N GLN A 166 12.85 -7.19 11.83
CA GLN A 166 13.90 -8.22 11.93
C GLN A 166 15.26 -7.73 11.44
N ILE A 167 15.33 -7.03 10.31
CA ILE A 167 16.55 -6.43 9.77
C ILE A 167 17.15 -5.49 10.81
N HIS A 168 16.36 -4.53 11.32
CA HIS A 168 16.86 -3.56 12.29
C HIS A 168 17.32 -4.22 13.61
N ALA A 169 16.58 -5.22 14.10
CA ALA A 169 17.00 -5.97 15.29
C ALA A 169 18.32 -6.74 15.04
N THR A 170 18.47 -7.35 13.87
CA THR A 170 19.69 -8.09 13.47
C THR A 170 20.87 -7.15 13.29
N GLU A 171 20.68 -5.99 12.66
CA GLU A 171 21.69 -4.92 12.52
C GLU A 171 22.19 -4.46 13.90
N ASN A 172 21.27 -4.18 14.84
CA ASN A 172 21.62 -3.72 16.18
C ASN A 172 22.41 -4.77 16.96
N LEU A 173 22.00 -6.05 16.90
CA LEU A 173 22.73 -7.14 17.55
C LEU A 173 24.11 -7.35 16.93
N LEU A 174 24.20 -7.33 15.60
CA LEU A 174 25.47 -7.44 14.89
C LEU A 174 26.42 -6.30 15.27
N GLN A 175 25.92 -5.07 15.37
CA GLN A 175 26.71 -3.92 15.80
C GLN A 175 27.23 -4.08 17.24
N GLN A 176 26.42 -4.62 18.16
CA GLN A 176 26.85 -4.89 19.54
C GLN A 176 27.92 -5.97 19.60
N LEU A 177 27.76 -7.06 18.83
CA LEU A 177 28.78 -8.11 18.72
C LEU A 177 30.08 -7.54 18.16
N GLN A 178 30.00 -6.75 17.10
CA GLN A 178 31.16 -6.16 16.43
C GLN A 178 31.91 -5.13 17.29
N LYS A 179 31.22 -4.42 18.18
CA LYS A 179 31.85 -3.53 19.18
C LYS A 179 32.69 -4.28 20.23
N ASN A 180 32.38 -5.55 20.47
CA ASN A 180 33.04 -6.40 21.47
C ASN A 180 33.99 -7.43 20.81
N ILE A 181 34.24 -7.33 19.50
CA ILE A 181 35.20 -8.19 18.79
C ILE A 181 36.58 -7.99 19.41
N GLY A 182 37.18 -9.10 19.87
CA GLY A 182 38.49 -9.11 20.54
C GLY A 182 38.44 -9.47 22.02
N ILE A 183 37.27 -9.49 22.66
CA ILE A 183 37.10 -10.02 24.04
C ILE A 183 36.95 -11.55 24.03
N SER A 184 36.41 -12.09 22.94
CA SER A 184 36.21 -13.52 22.67
C SER A 184 36.95 -13.92 21.40
N ASN A 185 37.60 -15.10 21.40
CA ASN A 185 38.20 -15.70 20.20
C ASN A 185 37.16 -16.43 19.31
N ASP A 186 35.92 -16.59 19.78
CA ASP A 186 34.84 -17.22 19.03
C ASP A 186 33.97 -16.16 18.34
N ASN A 187 34.15 -16.04 17.02
CA ASN A 187 33.39 -15.16 16.13
C ASN A 187 32.22 -15.88 15.43
N THR A 188 31.89 -17.12 15.83
CA THR A 188 30.84 -17.92 15.18
C THR A 188 29.48 -17.23 15.24
N LEU A 189 29.20 -16.56 16.37
CA LEU A 189 27.94 -15.84 16.54
C LEU A 189 27.84 -14.64 15.60
N GLU A 190 28.91 -13.83 15.50
CA GLU A 190 28.97 -12.70 14.53
C GLU A 190 28.72 -13.19 13.10
N PHE A 191 29.42 -14.25 12.70
CA PHE A 191 29.29 -14.81 11.36
C PHE A 191 27.86 -15.26 11.07
N THR A 192 27.21 -15.89 12.05
CA THR A 192 25.82 -16.33 11.97
C THR A 192 24.87 -15.14 11.79
N TYR A 193 25.01 -14.08 12.58
CA TYR A 193 24.17 -12.89 12.48
C TYR A 193 24.40 -12.11 11.17
N ARG A 194 25.64 -12.05 10.68
CA ARG A 194 25.96 -11.46 9.38
C ARG A 194 25.30 -12.23 8.24
N LYS A 195 25.35 -13.57 8.25
CA LYS A 195 24.64 -14.40 7.26
C LYS A 195 23.12 -14.27 7.37
N ARG A 196 22.58 -14.14 8.58
CA ARG A 196 21.15 -13.87 8.79
C ARG A 196 20.75 -12.51 8.22
N LEU A 197 21.55 -11.47 8.44
CA LEU A 197 21.28 -10.14 7.91
C LEU A 197 21.27 -10.13 6.38
N ASP A 198 22.29 -10.73 5.76
CA ASP A 198 22.39 -10.90 4.30
C ASP A 198 21.15 -11.61 3.72
N PHE A 199 20.73 -12.71 4.35
CA PHE A 199 19.50 -13.41 3.98
C PHE A 199 18.24 -12.52 4.08
N LEU A 200 18.09 -11.77 5.17
CA LEU A 200 16.94 -10.90 5.39
C LEU A 200 16.88 -9.74 4.38
N LEU A 201 18.03 -9.14 4.06
CA LEU A 201 18.13 -8.07 3.07
C LEU A 201 17.76 -8.58 1.67
N ASN A 202 18.29 -9.75 1.27
CA ASN A 202 17.92 -10.40 0.02
C ASN A 202 16.40 -10.72 -0.03
N CYS A 203 15.80 -11.16 1.08
CA CYS A 203 14.35 -11.37 1.13
C CYS A 203 13.57 -10.06 0.95
N GLU A 204 14.00 -8.97 1.59
CA GLU A 204 13.38 -7.65 1.43
C GLU A 204 13.48 -7.16 -0.02
N GLU A 205 14.64 -7.32 -0.66
CA GLU A 205 14.86 -6.96 -2.06
C GLU A 205 13.90 -7.70 -3.00
N ILE A 206 13.82 -9.04 -2.89
CA ILE A 206 12.93 -9.87 -3.71
C ILE A 206 11.47 -9.48 -3.49
N MET A 207 11.07 -9.25 -2.23
CA MET A 207 9.71 -8.82 -1.89
C MET A 207 9.38 -7.47 -2.55
N TRP A 208 10.31 -6.51 -2.53
CA TRP A 208 10.10 -5.23 -3.18
C TRP A 208 10.11 -5.33 -4.71
N ALA A 209 10.96 -6.17 -5.29
CA ALA A 209 10.96 -6.44 -6.73
C ALA A 209 9.62 -7.03 -7.21
N GLN A 210 9.10 -8.04 -6.50
CA GLN A 210 7.79 -8.62 -6.77
C GLN A 210 6.67 -7.57 -6.68
N ARG A 211 6.67 -6.75 -5.62
CA ARG A 211 5.67 -5.69 -5.43
C ARG A 211 5.77 -4.61 -6.48
N ALA A 212 6.98 -4.22 -6.87
CA ALA A 212 7.21 -3.25 -7.94
C ALA A 212 6.67 -3.77 -9.27
N GLN A 213 6.91 -5.05 -9.60
CA GLN A 213 6.37 -5.68 -10.79
C GLN A 213 4.84 -5.79 -10.77
N GLN A 214 4.25 -6.21 -9.65
CA GLN A 214 2.79 -6.23 -9.48
C GLN A 214 2.18 -4.83 -9.61
N LEU A 215 2.80 -3.82 -8.99
CA LEU A 215 2.41 -2.42 -9.14
C LEU A 215 2.54 -1.94 -10.58
N TRP A 216 3.58 -2.36 -11.30
CA TRP A 216 3.77 -2.02 -12.70
C TRP A 216 2.73 -2.69 -13.59
N LEU A 217 2.39 -3.97 -13.38
CA LEU A 217 1.32 -4.65 -14.12
C LEU A 217 -0.04 -3.97 -13.87
N ILE A 218 -0.35 -3.64 -12.61
CA ILE A 218 -1.59 -2.94 -12.23
C ILE A 218 -1.66 -1.52 -12.84
N LYS A 219 -0.52 -0.84 -12.96
CA LYS A 219 -0.43 0.52 -13.53
C LYS A 219 -0.25 0.54 -15.05
N GLY A 220 0.36 -0.48 -15.63
CA GLY A 220 0.57 -0.64 -17.07
C GLY A 220 -0.74 -0.91 -17.80
N ASP A 221 -1.64 -1.66 -17.15
CA ASP A 221 -3.04 -1.84 -17.60
C ASP A 221 -3.92 -0.61 -17.29
N ARG A 222 -3.44 0.35 -16.52
CA ARG A 222 -4.17 1.57 -16.15
C ARG A 222 -3.36 2.80 -16.47
N ASN A 223 -3.40 3.17 -17.74
CA ASN A 223 -3.17 4.54 -18.19
C ASN A 223 -4.21 5.49 -17.53
N THR A 224 -4.05 5.81 -16.25
CA THR A 224 -4.60 7.00 -15.57
C THR A 224 -3.90 7.18 -14.22
N ARG A 225 -3.38 8.39 -14.01
CA ARG A 225 -2.38 8.78 -13.01
C ARG A 225 -2.99 9.10 -11.63
N SER A 226 -3.90 8.29 -11.09
CA SER A 226 -4.53 8.56 -9.78
C SER A 226 -4.26 7.47 -8.74
N LYS A 227 -3.67 7.85 -7.59
CA LYS A 227 -3.48 6.98 -6.42
C LYS A 227 -4.60 7.23 -5.42
N ILE A 228 -5.78 6.68 -5.69
CA ILE A 228 -6.89 6.66 -4.71
C ILE A 228 -6.77 5.37 -3.91
N LYS A 229 -6.60 5.50 -2.59
CA LYS A 229 -6.50 4.36 -1.68
C LYS A 229 -7.75 4.32 -0.81
N LEU A 230 -8.56 3.28 -0.99
CA LEU A 230 -9.62 2.95 -0.03
C LEU A 230 -8.95 2.38 1.21
N SER A 231 -9.15 2.99 2.39
CA SER A 231 -8.62 2.46 3.64
C SER A 231 -9.75 2.11 4.61
N CYS A 232 -9.79 0.84 4.99
CA CYS A 232 -10.29 0.43 6.30
C CYS A 232 -9.05 0.40 7.22
N THR A 233 -9.12 1.08 8.35
CA THR A 233 -8.00 1.36 9.25
C THR A 233 -7.06 0.18 9.52
N SER A 234 -5.83 0.29 9.00
CA SER A 234 -4.57 -0.10 9.65
C SER A 234 -3.41 0.45 8.80
N LEU A 235 -2.95 1.67 9.12
CA LEU A 235 -1.80 2.29 8.47
C LEU A 235 -0.51 1.58 8.91
N SER A 236 0.22 1.00 7.96
CA SER A 236 1.65 0.70 8.11
C SER A 236 2.40 1.68 7.19
N TYR A 237 3.14 2.57 7.84
CA TYR A 237 3.98 3.61 7.27
C TYR A 237 5.21 2.98 6.58
N ILE A 238 5.58 3.50 5.41
CA ILE A 238 6.78 3.13 4.66
C ILE A 238 7.76 4.31 4.75
N PRO A 239 8.87 4.23 5.49
CA PRO A 239 10.02 5.10 5.22
C PRO A 239 10.69 4.66 3.91
N LEU A 240 10.92 5.64 3.03
CA LEU A 240 11.89 5.59 1.94
C LEU A 240 13.25 5.90 2.57
N ARG A 241 14.23 4.98 2.47
CA ARG A 241 15.64 5.31 2.69
C ARG A 241 16.16 5.83 1.35
N GLU A 242 16.65 7.06 1.34
CA GLU A 242 17.43 7.61 0.23
C GLU A 242 18.84 7.01 0.25
N HIS A 243 19.37 6.71 -0.93
CA HIS A 243 20.78 6.37 -1.16
C HIS A 243 21.59 7.65 -1.33
#